data_AF-A0A5B9DEC6-F1
#
_entry.id   AF-A0A5B9DEC6-F1
#
_cell.length_a   1.000
_cell.length_b   1.000
_cell.length_c   1.000
_cell.angle_alpha   90.00
_cell.angle_beta   90.00
_cell.angle_gamma   90.00
#
_symmetry.space_group_name_H-M   'P 1'
#
loop_
_entity.id
_entity.type
_entity.pdbx_description
1 polymer ?
#
loop_
_entity_poly.entity_id
_entity_poly.type
_entity_poly.pdbx_seq_one_letter_code
_entity_poly.pdbx_strand_id
1 'polypeptide(L)'
;MKKKLLGMLLIGAFIISVGLTLGVAETDTDEPADSSDNDEEDEDHDDDGIDDEYEDENEREISIEYSDNEIQIESQLKNGDTKDEFQIKVEAGDDLGIKLEYESEITNETEVTEMELEFKVVFKSVIEFIDLDENGIYNSDNDTEIQEYKIDTFNPIEYKPITQADNSTLHYLNISTADYYFTAHLYVAGEFMDLDTTILTPTEVKIDIEISNFPYLNDSSQLAVYTKLETDYEIEEDDETEDEENGYVENESGITTSTNGFMADFTWAETALIDGTVMNVSTTPIETDDIDSDSDKMYIVYPRGTHIYHDPKIGMVGILTEAPTPSILDSIPGFPVWTLFAFSAAIIAMIGLKRNKNRV
;
A
#
# COMPACT_ATOMS: atom_id res chain seq x y z
N MET A 1 35.21 13.68 6.22
CA MET A 1 33.76 13.76 6.39
C MET A 1 33.27 15.10 5.92
N LYS A 2 32.80 15.17 4.68
CA LYS A 2 32.10 16.33 4.11
C LYS A 2 30.81 15.75 3.57
N LYS A 3 29.69 15.92 4.31
CA LYS A 3 28.36 15.66 3.79
C LYS A 3 28.14 16.64 2.64
N LYS A 4 27.94 16.11 1.43
CA LYS A 4 27.39 16.87 0.32
C LYS A 4 25.88 16.84 0.54
N LEU A 5 25.31 17.95 1.01
CA LEU A 5 23.92 18.27 0.71
C LEU A 5 23.88 18.53 -0.79
N LEU A 6 23.25 17.62 -1.54
CA LEU A 6 22.84 17.89 -2.91
C LEU A 6 21.41 18.41 -2.81
N GLY A 7 21.19 19.62 -3.33
CA GLY A 7 19.91 20.29 -3.23
C GLY A 7 18.89 19.70 -4.20
N MET A 8 17.72 19.38 -3.66
CA MET A 8 16.47 19.44 -4.40
C MET A 8 16.01 20.89 -4.42
N LEU A 9 15.80 21.41 -5.63
CA LEU A 9 15.37 22.77 -5.90
C LEU A 9 14.24 22.70 -6.92
N LEU A 10 13.08 23.21 -6.50
CA LEU A 10 12.00 23.82 -7.27
C LEU A 10 11.11 22.91 -8.14
N ILE A 11 9.85 22.75 -7.71
CA ILE A 11 8.55 23.00 -8.39
C ILE A 11 7.52 22.92 -7.22
N GLY A 12 6.43 23.68 -7.07
CA GLY A 12 5.80 24.71 -7.86
C GLY A 12 4.94 25.63 -6.95
N ALA A 13 4.75 26.88 -7.36
CA ALA A 13 3.89 27.82 -6.67
C ALA A 13 2.45 27.68 -7.18
N PHE A 14 1.55 27.09 -6.39
CA PHE A 14 0.11 27.14 -6.66
C PHE A 14 -0.54 28.36 -5.98
N ILE A 15 -1.15 29.22 -6.79
CA ILE A 15 -1.92 30.38 -6.31
C ILE A 15 -3.36 29.91 -6.11
N ILE A 16 -3.77 29.67 -4.86
CA ILE A 16 -5.18 29.48 -4.51
C ILE A 16 -5.83 30.85 -4.35
N SER A 17 -6.72 31.22 -5.27
CA SER A 17 -7.60 32.39 -5.11
C SER A 17 -8.85 31.98 -4.33
N VAL A 18 -8.89 32.26 -3.03
CA VAL A 18 -10.10 32.06 -2.22
C VAL A 18 -11.10 33.19 -2.52
N GLY A 19 -12.15 32.86 -3.26
CA GLY A 19 -13.32 33.72 -3.46
C GLY A 19 -14.31 33.56 -2.32
N LEU A 20 -14.21 34.41 -1.30
CA LEU A 20 -15.24 34.57 -0.26
C LEU A 20 -16.53 35.12 -0.88
N THR A 21 -17.57 34.30 -0.99
CA THR A 21 -18.95 34.75 -1.23
C THR A 21 -19.76 34.62 0.06
N LEU A 22 -20.15 35.76 0.62
CA LEU A 22 -21.07 35.87 1.77
C LEU A 22 -22.50 35.68 1.26
N GLY A 23 -23.06 34.48 1.46
CA GLY A 23 -24.47 34.18 1.27
C GLY A 23 -25.31 34.62 2.47
N VAL A 24 -26.44 35.26 2.19
CA VAL A 24 -27.40 35.82 3.14
C VAL A 24 -28.32 34.72 3.67
N ALA A 25 -28.46 34.64 5.00
CA ALA A 25 -29.42 33.76 5.66
C ALA A 25 -30.86 34.27 5.48
N GLU A 26 -31.71 33.47 4.84
CA GLU A 26 -33.17 33.54 4.99
C GLU A 26 -33.63 32.43 5.93
N THR A 27 -34.56 32.79 6.82
CA THR A 27 -35.15 31.92 7.83
C THR A 27 -36.61 31.70 7.43
N ASP A 28 -37.00 30.45 7.24
CA ASP A 28 -38.39 30.04 7.08
C ASP A 28 -38.54 28.63 7.68
N THR A 29 -39.19 28.53 8.84
CA THR A 29 -40.60 28.18 9.07
C THR A 29 -40.86 26.67 9.08
N ASP A 30 -41.05 26.17 10.30
CA ASP A 30 -41.38 24.79 10.68
C ASP A 30 -42.68 24.28 10.02
N GLU A 31 -42.58 23.18 9.26
CA GLU A 31 -43.66 22.20 9.09
C GLU A 31 -43.14 20.79 9.45
N PRO A 32 -43.93 19.97 10.19
CA PRO A 32 -43.51 18.63 10.57
C PRO A 32 -43.82 17.63 9.43
N ALA A 33 -42.79 17.04 8.85
CA ALA A 33 -42.91 16.01 7.82
C ALA A 33 -42.53 14.62 8.35
N ASP A 34 -43.42 13.68 8.02
CA ASP A 34 -43.31 12.22 7.98
C ASP A 34 -41.90 11.62 8.17
N SER A 35 -41.79 10.71 9.13
CA SER A 35 -40.68 9.75 9.24
C SER A 35 -40.87 8.65 8.19
N SER A 36 -40.43 8.92 6.95
CA SER A 36 -39.99 7.85 6.06
C SER A 36 -38.58 7.48 6.49
N ASP A 37 -38.39 6.22 6.85
CA ASP A 37 -37.07 5.58 6.97
C ASP A 37 -36.35 5.81 5.63
N ASN A 38 -35.51 6.85 5.58
CA ASN A 38 -34.47 7.01 4.58
C ASN A 38 -33.34 6.10 5.07
N ASP A 39 -33.43 4.82 4.71
CA ASP A 39 -32.23 4.03 4.51
C ASP A 39 -31.58 4.69 3.29
N GLU A 40 -30.67 5.65 3.53
CA GLU A 40 -29.67 6.04 2.55
C GLU A 40 -28.86 4.75 2.36
N GLU A 41 -29.23 3.99 1.33
CA GLU A 41 -28.45 2.84 0.90
C GLU A 41 -27.06 3.42 0.58
N ASP A 42 -26.03 2.94 1.29
CA ASP A 42 -24.63 3.23 0.98
C ASP A 42 -24.47 3.03 -0.54
N GLU A 43 -24.31 4.14 -1.28
CA GLU A 43 -24.12 4.10 -2.72
C GLU A 43 -22.66 3.65 -2.90
N ASP A 44 -22.47 2.55 -3.62
CA ASP A 44 -21.19 2.05 -4.12
C ASP A 44 -21.34 2.16 -5.64
N HIS A 45 -20.76 3.21 -6.23
CA HIS A 45 -21.02 3.58 -7.62
C HIS A 45 -20.35 2.63 -8.62
N ASP A 46 -19.24 2.00 -8.26
CA ASP A 46 -18.42 1.18 -9.14
C ASP A 46 -18.50 -0.33 -8.85
N ASP A 47 -19.23 -0.73 -7.79
CA ASP A 47 -19.51 -2.11 -7.36
C ASP A 47 -18.22 -2.84 -6.93
N ASP A 48 -17.24 -2.11 -6.40
CA ASP A 48 -15.97 -2.65 -5.88
C ASP A 48 -16.06 -3.12 -4.41
N GLY A 49 -17.17 -2.80 -3.73
CA GLY A 49 -17.44 -3.17 -2.34
C GLY A 49 -16.92 -2.17 -1.31
N ILE A 50 -16.40 -1.02 -1.75
CA ILE A 50 -15.98 0.11 -0.93
C ILE A 50 -17.08 1.19 -0.93
N ASP A 51 -17.22 1.88 0.20
CA ASP A 51 -18.22 2.96 0.35
C ASP A 51 -17.73 4.25 -0.30
N ASP A 52 -18.53 4.87 -1.18
CA ASP A 52 -18.12 6.07 -1.92
C ASP A 52 -17.67 7.22 -1.00
N GLU A 53 -18.29 7.38 0.19
CA GLU A 53 -17.88 8.42 1.14
C GLU A 53 -16.45 8.17 1.64
N TYR A 54 -16.10 6.91 1.88
CA TYR A 54 -14.75 6.50 2.25
C TYR A 54 -13.76 6.63 1.10
N GLU A 55 -14.17 6.34 -0.14
CA GLU A 55 -13.34 6.57 -1.32
C GLU A 55 -13.05 8.06 -1.52
N ASP A 56 -14.08 8.91 -1.45
CA ASP A 56 -13.97 10.36 -1.57
C ASP A 56 -13.02 10.94 -0.52
N GLU A 57 -13.07 10.45 0.73
CA GLU A 57 -12.17 10.90 1.81
C GLU A 57 -10.71 10.51 1.57
N ASN A 58 -10.46 9.41 0.86
CA ASN A 58 -9.13 8.87 0.58
C ASN A 58 -8.61 9.15 -0.84
N GLU A 59 -9.40 9.81 -1.68
CA GLU A 59 -9.07 10.12 -3.07
C GLU A 59 -7.79 10.98 -3.17
N ARG A 60 -6.92 10.64 -4.12
CA ARG A 60 -5.61 11.26 -4.34
C ARG A 60 -5.46 11.81 -5.75
N GLU A 61 -4.70 12.89 -5.87
CA GLU A 61 -4.25 13.44 -7.14
C GLU A 61 -2.89 12.83 -7.49
N ILE A 62 -2.85 12.10 -8.62
CA ILE A 62 -1.64 11.44 -9.12
C ILE A 62 -1.00 12.28 -10.23
N SER A 63 0.29 12.59 -10.06
CA SER A 63 1.14 13.22 -11.07
C SER A 63 2.29 12.29 -11.43
N ILE A 64 2.51 12.06 -12.72
CA ILE A 64 3.57 11.17 -13.22
C ILE A 64 4.50 11.91 -14.16
N GLU A 65 5.77 11.97 -13.79
CA GLU A 65 6.88 12.35 -14.66
C GLU A 65 7.69 11.11 -15.02
N TYR A 66 8.02 10.93 -16.30
CA TYR A 66 8.77 9.74 -16.73
C TYR A 66 9.75 10.04 -17.87
N SER A 67 10.77 9.20 -17.94
CA SER A 67 11.80 9.17 -18.98
C SER A 67 12.04 7.73 -19.44
N ASP A 68 13.08 7.50 -20.24
CA ASP A 68 13.38 6.15 -20.75
C ASP A 68 13.73 5.15 -19.63
N ASN A 69 14.24 5.62 -18.48
CA ASN A 69 14.84 4.76 -17.44
C ASN A 69 14.47 5.19 -16.00
N GLU A 70 13.62 6.19 -15.84
CA GLU A 70 13.23 6.72 -14.54
C GLU A 70 11.77 7.17 -14.60
N ILE A 71 11.02 6.90 -13.54
CA ILE A 71 9.67 7.41 -13.30
C ILE A 71 9.63 8.02 -11.91
N GLN A 72 8.90 9.12 -11.78
CA GLN A 72 8.51 9.73 -10.53
C GLN A 72 6.99 9.85 -10.50
N ILE A 73 6.37 9.23 -9.50
CA ILE A 73 4.94 9.30 -9.22
C ILE A 73 4.79 10.10 -7.92
N GLU A 74 3.99 11.15 -7.96
CA GLU A 74 3.60 11.95 -6.79
C GLU A 74 2.12 11.70 -6.54
N SER A 75 1.77 11.40 -5.29
CA SER A 75 0.40 11.13 -4.86
C SER A 75 0.05 12.03 -3.68
N GLN A 76 -0.94 12.91 -3.87
CA GLN A 76 -1.35 13.91 -2.88
C GLN A 76 -2.82 13.73 -2.52
N LEU A 77 -3.14 13.72 -1.23
CA LEU A 77 -4.52 13.62 -0.76
C LEU A 77 -5.34 14.84 -1.25
N LYS A 78 -6.50 14.59 -1.88
CA LYS A 78 -7.36 15.65 -2.43
C LYS A 78 -8.17 16.36 -1.36
N ASN A 79 -8.67 15.60 -0.40
CA ASN A 79 -9.63 16.04 0.60
C ASN A 79 -9.01 16.01 2.02
N GLY A 80 -9.59 16.75 2.95
CA GLY A 80 -9.13 16.78 4.35
C GLY A 80 -8.23 17.96 4.74
N ASP A 81 -7.96 18.05 6.06
CA ASP A 81 -7.14 19.12 6.67
C ASP A 81 -5.65 18.77 6.71
N THR A 82 -5.32 17.47 6.69
CA THR A 82 -3.94 16.97 6.63
C THR A 82 -3.51 16.92 5.17
N LYS A 83 -2.38 17.55 4.87
CA LYS A 83 -1.70 17.38 3.58
C LYS A 83 -0.61 16.36 3.78
N ASP A 84 -0.83 15.15 3.31
CA ASP A 84 0.23 14.18 3.14
C ASP A 84 0.52 13.95 1.66
N GLU A 85 1.78 13.65 1.39
CA GLU A 85 2.30 13.38 0.07
C GLU A 85 3.20 12.16 0.19
N PHE A 86 2.97 11.18 -0.66
CA PHE A 86 3.94 10.12 -0.89
C PHE A 86 4.38 10.11 -2.34
N GLN A 87 5.63 9.71 -2.52
CA GLN A 87 6.34 9.74 -3.77
C GLN A 87 6.91 8.36 -4.03
N ILE A 88 6.65 7.82 -5.23
CA ILE A 88 7.33 6.62 -5.72
C ILE A 88 8.32 7.01 -6.81
N LYS A 89 9.57 6.61 -6.65
CA LYS A 89 10.62 6.72 -7.67
C LYS A 89 10.97 5.33 -8.18
N VAL A 90 10.89 5.14 -9.48
CA VAL A 90 11.26 3.89 -10.13
C VAL A 90 12.48 4.14 -11.01
N GLU A 91 13.55 3.37 -10.78
CA GLU A 91 14.81 3.45 -11.50
C GLU A 91 15.06 2.12 -12.23
N ALA A 92 15.13 2.15 -13.57
CA ALA A 92 15.46 1.02 -14.42
C ALA A 92 16.87 1.20 -14.99
N GLY A 93 17.89 0.92 -14.17
CA GLY A 93 19.29 1.23 -14.43
C GLY A 93 20.19 -0.01 -14.38
N ASP A 94 21.12 -0.02 -13.42
CA ASP A 94 21.97 -1.19 -13.14
C ASP A 94 21.18 -2.32 -12.43
N ASP A 95 20.01 -1.98 -11.89
CA ASP A 95 18.98 -2.84 -11.30
C ASP A 95 17.60 -2.21 -11.51
N LEU A 96 16.52 -2.92 -11.13
CA LEU A 96 15.19 -2.32 -11.01
C LEU A 96 14.94 -1.94 -9.55
N GLY A 97 14.99 -0.64 -9.25
CA GLY A 97 14.71 -0.10 -7.92
C GLY A 97 13.37 0.62 -7.87
N ILE A 98 12.57 0.35 -6.85
CA ILE A 98 11.31 1.02 -6.54
C ILE A 98 11.44 1.60 -5.14
N LYS A 99 11.45 2.92 -5.05
CA LYS A 99 11.66 3.67 -3.82
C LYS A 99 10.39 4.41 -3.45
N LEU A 100 9.89 4.16 -2.26
CA LEU A 100 8.83 4.89 -1.59
C LEU A 100 9.44 5.94 -0.66
N GLU A 101 9.00 7.19 -0.81
CA GLU A 101 9.29 8.30 0.08
C GLU A 101 7.97 8.87 0.58
N TYR A 102 7.83 9.07 1.89
CA TYR A 102 6.66 9.70 2.49
C TYR A 102 7.08 10.91 3.29
N GLU A 103 6.46 12.06 3.02
CA GLU A 103 6.67 13.30 3.76
C GLU A 103 5.33 13.82 4.30
N SER A 104 5.30 14.16 5.59
CA SER A 104 4.11 14.76 6.22
C SER A 104 4.51 15.93 7.11
N GLU A 105 3.78 17.04 6.95
CA GLU A 105 3.91 18.24 7.79
C GLU A 105 2.64 18.43 8.63
N ILE A 106 2.71 18.01 9.90
CA ILE A 106 1.60 18.22 10.85
C ILE A 106 1.83 19.52 11.62
N THR A 107 0.98 20.52 11.39
CA THR A 107 1.00 21.80 12.11
C THR A 107 -0.01 21.80 13.26
N ASN A 108 0.48 21.73 14.50
CA ASN A 108 -0.33 21.80 15.72
C ASN A 108 -0.08 23.10 16.50
N GLU A 109 -1.03 24.04 16.47
CA GLU A 109 -1.10 25.36 17.18
C GLU A 109 0.16 26.26 17.12
N THR A 110 1.33 25.76 17.48
CA THR A 110 2.65 26.42 17.45
C THR A 110 3.82 25.52 17.01
N GLU A 111 3.61 24.23 16.78
CA GLU A 111 4.66 23.27 16.43
C GLU A 111 4.39 22.65 15.05
N VAL A 112 5.44 22.60 14.23
CA VAL A 112 5.47 21.89 12.95
C VAL A 112 6.26 20.61 13.19
N THR A 113 5.65 19.47 12.91
CA THR A 113 6.33 18.17 12.90
C THR A 113 6.48 17.74 11.46
N GLU A 114 7.72 17.72 10.98
CA GLU A 114 8.11 17.15 9.69
C GLU A 114 8.52 15.68 9.92
N MET A 115 8.05 14.80 9.05
CA MET A 115 8.33 13.37 9.11
C MET A 115 8.72 12.87 7.73
N GLU A 116 9.72 11.98 7.69
CA GLU A 116 10.29 11.40 6.48
C GLU A 116 10.47 9.89 6.70
N LEU A 117 9.85 9.10 5.83
CA LEU A 117 10.05 7.65 5.73
C LEU A 117 10.57 7.34 4.32
N GLU A 118 11.62 6.54 4.27
CA GLU A 118 12.23 6.08 3.03
C GLU A 118 12.34 4.54 3.08
N PHE A 119 11.78 3.89 2.05
CA PHE A 119 11.86 2.46 1.87
C PHE A 119 12.06 2.12 0.40
N LYS A 120 13.06 1.31 0.07
CA LYS A 120 13.38 0.94 -1.31
C LYS A 120 13.49 -0.57 -1.45
N VAL A 121 12.81 -1.09 -2.47
CA VAL A 121 12.88 -2.49 -2.92
C VAL A 121 13.65 -2.52 -4.24
N VAL A 122 14.61 -3.43 -4.36
CA VAL A 122 15.44 -3.57 -5.56
C VAL A 122 15.48 -5.02 -6.03
N PHE A 123 15.03 -5.27 -7.26
CA PHE A 123 15.16 -6.57 -7.92
C PHE A 123 16.50 -6.62 -8.66
N LYS A 124 17.46 -7.37 -8.10
CA LYS A 124 18.85 -7.39 -8.62
C LYS A 124 19.07 -8.45 -9.70
N SER A 125 18.65 -9.67 -9.44
CA SER A 125 18.94 -10.81 -10.31
C SER A 125 17.94 -11.94 -10.15
N VAL A 126 17.88 -12.80 -11.16
CA VAL A 126 17.18 -14.09 -11.13
C VAL A 126 18.23 -15.20 -11.09
N ILE A 127 18.19 -16.03 -10.06
CA ILE A 127 19.12 -17.13 -9.83
C ILE A 127 18.45 -18.44 -10.22
N GLU A 128 19.05 -19.19 -11.14
CA GLU A 128 18.68 -20.58 -11.41
C GLU A 128 19.46 -21.50 -10.47
N PHE A 129 18.77 -22.34 -9.71
CA PHE A 129 19.42 -23.24 -8.75
C PHE A 129 18.78 -24.62 -8.70
N ILE A 130 19.51 -25.58 -8.12
CA ILE A 130 18.99 -26.89 -7.72
C ILE A 130 18.90 -26.92 -6.20
N ASP A 131 17.68 -27.04 -5.70
CA ASP A 131 17.36 -27.30 -4.30
C ASP A 131 17.82 -28.73 -3.94
N LEU A 132 18.84 -28.84 -3.08
CA LEU A 132 19.46 -30.13 -2.74
C LEU A 132 18.85 -30.80 -1.50
N ASP A 133 18.18 -30.05 -0.63
CA ASP A 133 17.50 -30.58 0.56
C ASP A 133 15.97 -30.61 0.45
N GLU A 134 15.42 -30.24 -0.71
CA GLU A 134 14.00 -30.25 -1.05
C GLU A 134 13.15 -29.42 -0.07
N ASN A 135 13.71 -28.29 0.39
CA ASN A 135 13.07 -27.41 1.36
C ASN A 135 12.26 -26.27 0.70
N GLY A 136 12.36 -26.09 -0.62
CA GLY A 136 11.64 -25.09 -1.40
C GLY A 136 12.21 -23.68 -1.33
N ILE A 137 13.31 -23.44 -0.62
CA ILE A 137 13.97 -22.13 -0.51
C ILE A 137 15.37 -22.18 -1.10
N TYR A 138 15.89 -21.04 -1.55
CA TYR A 138 17.27 -20.95 -2.03
C TYR A 138 18.24 -20.72 -0.87
N ASN A 139 19.23 -21.59 -0.73
CA ASN A 139 20.32 -21.43 0.23
C ASN A 139 21.67 -21.64 -0.46
N SER A 140 22.46 -20.57 -0.61
CA SER A 140 23.75 -20.62 -1.31
C SER A 140 24.81 -21.50 -0.65
N ASP A 141 24.68 -21.85 0.63
CA ASP A 141 25.58 -22.76 1.34
C ASP A 141 25.25 -24.24 1.08
N ASN A 142 23.98 -24.57 0.80
CA ASN A 142 23.52 -25.95 0.62
C ASN A 142 23.18 -26.31 -0.83
N ASP A 143 22.64 -25.36 -1.59
CA ASP A 143 22.13 -25.57 -2.94
C ASP A 143 23.20 -25.38 -4.01
N THR A 144 22.87 -25.79 -5.23
CA THR A 144 23.75 -25.57 -6.38
C THR A 144 23.19 -24.47 -7.27
N GLU A 145 23.83 -23.31 -7.24
CA GLU A 145 23.64 -22.27 -8.25
C GLU A 145 24.09 -22.79 -9.64
N ILE A 146 23.22 -22.62 -10.63
CA ILE A 146 23.44 -23.00 -12.03
C ILE A 146 23.84 -21.78 -12.86
N GLN A 147 23.10 -20.67 -12.72
CA GLN A 147 23.42 -19.38 -13.32
C GLN A 147 22.74 -18.24 -12.57
N GLU A 148 23.33 -17.06 -12.69
CA GLU A 148 22.74 -15.78 -12.27
C GLU A 148 22.46 -14.93 -13.51
N TYR A 149 21.21 -14.51 -13.67
CA TYR A 149 20.77 -13.54 -14.66
C TYR A 149 20.60 -12.18 -13.99
N LYS A 150 21.37 -11.18 -14.43
CA LYS A 150 21.28 -9.82 -13.89
C LYS A 150 20.17 -9.02 -14.55
N ILE A 151 19.40 -8.30 -13.74
CA ILE A 151 18.32 -7.43 -14.20
C ILE A 151 18.91 -6.02 -14.40
N ASP A 152 19.81 -5.84 -15.37
CA ASP A 152 20.66 -4.63 -15.47
C ASP A 152 20.60 -3.90 -16.83
N THR A 153 19.77 -4.39 -17.75
CA THR A 153 19.67 -3.86 -19.10
C THR A 153 18.21 -3.82 -19.53
N PHE A 154 17.65 -2.61 -19.64
CA PHE A 154 16.22 -2.40 -19.85
C PHE A 154 15.88 -1.84 -21.24
N ASN A 155 14.66 -2.13 -21.69
CA ASN A 155 14.00 -1.35 -22.74
C ASN A 155 13.52 -0.01 -22.15
N PRO A 156 13.25 1.01 -22.99
CA PRO A 156 12.61 2.23 -22.52
C PRO A 156 11.28 1.91 -21.82
N ILE A 157 11.07 2.55 -20.67
CA ILE A 157 9.84 2.42 -19.88
C ILE A 157 8.63 2.80 -20.73
N GLU A 158 7.61 1.95 -20.74
CA GLU A 158 6.34 2.23 -21.39
C GLU A 158 5.31 2.67 -20.35
N TYR A 159 4.70 3.84 -20.56
CA TYR A 159 3.64 4.37 -19.70
C TYR A 159 2.33 4.50 -20.48
N LYS A 160 1.22 4.11 -19.84
CA LYS A 160 -0.12 4.24 -20.40
C LYS A 160 -1.15 4.50 -19.29
N PRO A 161 -1.86 5.65 -19.31
CA PRO A 161 -3.07 5.80 -18.52
C PRO A 161 -4.21 4.98 -19.14
N ILE A 162 -4.96 4.28 -18.29
CA ILE A 162 -6.11 3.46 -18.65
C ILE A 162 -7.33 4.06 -17.93
N THR A 163 -8.27 4.59 -18.72
CA THR A 163 -9.54 5.08 -18.17
C THR A 163 -10.50 3.91 -17.99
N GLN A 164 -11.05 3.79 -16.79
CA GLN A 164 -12.03 2.77 -16.41
C GLN A 164 -13.47 3.22 -16.75
N ALA A 165 -14.47 2.43 -16.34
CA ALA A 165 -15.87 2.60 -16.75
C ALA A 165 -16.59 3.75 -16.01
N ASP A 166 -16.28 3.91 -14.74
CA ASP A 166 -16.58 4.97 -13.77
C ASP A 166 -15.88 6.32 -14.06
N ASN A 167 -14.88 6.34 -14.97
CA ASN A 167 -14.00 7.45 -15.32
C ASN A 167 -12.80 7.65 -14.37
N SER A 168 -12.51 6.68 -13.49
CA SER A 168 -11.23 6.57 -12.77
C SER A 168 -10.08 6.33 -13.74
N THR A 169 -8.85 6.62 -13.29
CA THR A 169 -7.64 6.43 -14.10
C THR A 169 -6.65 5.51 -13.42
N LEU A 170 -6.46 4.33 -14.03
CA LEU A 170 -5.38 3.42 -13.69
C LEU A 170 -4.11 3.79 -14.47
N HIS A 171 -3.03 4.07 -13.75
CA HIS A 171 -1.73 4.33 -14.35
C HIS A 171 -0.96 3.02 -14.47
N TYR A 172 -0.72 2.59 -15.71
CA TYR A 172 0.03 1.37 -16.01
C TYR A 172 1.42 1.69 -16.55
N LEU A 173 2.44 1.04 -15.99
CA LEU A 173 3.83 1.14 -16.44
C LEU A 173 4.39 -0.26 -16.70
N ASN A 174 5.15 -0.40 -17.78
CA ASN A 174 5.76 -1.65 -18.19
C ASN A 174 7.29 -1.46 -18.30
N ILE A 175 8.02 -2.21 -17.49
CA ILE A 175 9.47 -2.14 -17.37
C ILE A 175 10.03 -3.53 -17.67
N SER A 176 10.65 -3.69 -18.83
CA SER A 176 11.15 -4.99 -19.29
C SER A 176 12.67 -4.94 -19.51
N THR A 177 13.32 -6.05 -19.19
CA THR A 177 14.71 -6.26 -19.62
C THR A 177 14.79 -6.34 -21.15
N ALA A 178 15.94 -6.03 -21.73
CA ALA A 178 16.13 -5.97 -23.18
C ALA A 178 15.88 -7.31 -23.90
N ASP A 179 15.98 -8.42 -23.18
CA ASP A 179 15.68 -9.78 -23.64
C ASP A 179 14.31 -10.31 -23.21
N TYR A 180 13.53 -9.52 -22.45
CA TYR A 180 12.19 -9.84 -21.95
C TYR A 180 12.12 -11.07 -21.05
N TYR A 181 13.23 -11.48 -20.43
CA TYR A 181 13.19 -12.56 -19.44
C TYR A 181 12.59 -12.12 -18.11
N PHE A 182 12.67 -10.83 -17.79
CA PHE A 182 12.08 -10.24 -16.61
C PHE A 182 11.32 -8.97 -17.02
N THR A 183 10.08 -8.86 -16.59
CA THR A 183 9.23 -7.69 -16.78
C THR A 183 8.53 -7.37 -15.47
N ALA A 184 8.43 -6.09 -15.12
CA ALA A 184 7.63 -5.59 -14.03
C ALA A 184 6.50 -4.72 -14.59
N HIS A 185 5.27 -5.03 -14.20
CA HIS A 185 4.07 -4.26 -14.52
C HIS A 185 3.64 -3.49 -13.28
N LEU A 186 3.72 -2.17 -13.33
CA LEU A 186 3.35 -1.32 -12.20
C LEU A 186 1.97 -0.73 -12.42
N TYR A 187 1.16 -0.77 -11.38
CA TYR A 187 -0.20 -0.24 -11.36
C TYR A 187 -0.34 0.74 -10.19
N VAL A 188 -0.84 1.93 -10.50
CA VAL A 188 -1.11 2.99 -9.51
C VAL A 188 -2.47 3.59 -9.80
N ALA A 189 -3.27 3.77 -8.74
CA ALA A 189 -4.58 4.42 -8.80
C ALA A 189 -4.62 5.60 -7.80
N GLY A 190 -5.48 6.58 -8.07
CA GLY A 190 -5.75 7.69 -7.15
C GLY A 190 -6.95 7.44 -6.23
N GLU A 191 -7.68 6.35 -6.45
CA GLU A 191 -8.81 5.88 -5.64
C GLU A 191 -8.68 4.36 -5.47
N PHE A 192 -9.61 3.73 -4.75
CA PHE A 192 -9.63 2.27 -4.69
C PHE A 192 -9.93 1.72 -6.09
N MET A 193 -9.40 0.53 -6.37
CA MET A 193 -9.60 -0.06 -7.69
C MET A 193 -9.60 -1.58 -7.64
N ASP A 194 -10.71 -2.18 -8.06
CA ASP A 194 -10.81 -3.62 -8.28
C ASP A 194 -9.97 -4.06 -9.49
N LEU A 195 -9.00 -4.94 -9.23
CA LEU A 195 -8.15 -5.61 -10.21
C LEU A 195 -8.42 -7.13 -10.22
N ASP A 196 -9.70 -7.50 -10.26
CA ASP A 196 -10.29 -8.86 -10.29
C ASP A 196 -10.12 -9.66 -8.99
N THR A 197 -8.90 -9.79 -8.47
CA THR A 197 -8.58 -10.61 -7.29
C THR A 197 -8.01 -9.81 -6.13
N THR A 198 -7.84 -8.50 -6.32
CA THR A 198 -7.22 -7.60 -5.36
C THR A 198 -7.79 -6.22 -5.55
N ILE A 199 -8.09 -5.54 -4.45
CA ILE A 199 -8.38 -4.10 -4.46
C ILE A 199 -7.04 -3.38 -4.28
N LEU A 200 -6.69 -2.50 -5.23
CA LEU A 200 -5.52 -1.64 -5.12
C LEU A 200 -5.91 -0.37 -4.36
N THR A 201 -5.26 -0.10 -3.23
CA THR A 201 -5.50 1.12 -2.46
C THR A 201 -4.79 2.32 -3.11
N PRO A 202 -5.26 3.56 -2.87
CA PRO A 202 -4.61 4.76 -3.43
C PRO A 202 -3.24 5.06 -2.80
N THR A 203 -2.81 4.27 -1.82
CA THR A 203 -1.57 4.44 -1.04
C THR A 203 -0.47 3.44 -1.41
N GLU A 204 -0.70 2.66 -2.47
CA GLU A 204 0.15 1.55 -2.88
C GLU A 204 0.50 1.56 -4.38
N VAL A 205 1.52 0.79 -4.71
CA VAL A 205 1.85 0.38 -6.07
C VAL A 205 1.86 -1.13 -6.13
N LYS A 206 1.02 -1.71 -7.00
CA LYS A 206 1.12 -3.13 -7.37
C LYS A 206 2.22 -3.32 -8.41
N ILE A 207 3.05 -4.34 -8.22
CA ILE A 207 4.25 -4.64 -8.99
C ILE A 207 4.17 -6.09 -9.48
N ASP A 208 3.57 -6.31 -10.65
CA ASP A 208 3.44 -7.68 -11.16
C ASP A 208 4.73 -8.10 -11.86
N ILE A 209 5.40 -9.10 -11.29
CA ILE A 209 6.60 -9.70 -11.83
C ILE A 209 6.20 -10.76 -12.84
N GLU A 210 6.60 -10.55 -14.10
CA GLU A 210 6.52 -11.54 -15.17
C GLU A 210 7.93 -12.07 -15.50
N ILE A 211 8.15 -13.37 -15.30
CA ILE A 211 9.33 -14.08 -15.80
C ILE A 211 8.93 -14.95 -16.98
N SER A 212 9.46 -14.63 -18.16
CA SER A 212 8.98 -15.18 -19.43
C SER A 212 10.10 -15.83 -20.24
N ASN A 213 9.93 -17.10 -20.60
CA ASN A 213 10.86 -17.88 -21.42
C ASN A 213 12.31 -17.85 -20.91
N PHE A 214 12.50 -17.85 -19.58
CA PHE A 214 13.82 -17.83 -18.96
C PHE A 214 14.74 -18.94 -19.51
N PRO A 215 16.01 -18.66 -19.84
CA PRO A 215 16.88 -19.60 -20.54
C PRO A 215 17.53 -20.60 -19.58
N TYR A 216 16.73 -21.49 -18.98
CA TYR A 216 17.22 -22.51 -18.06
C TYR A 216 18.35 -23.36 -18.67
N LEU A 217 19.41 -23.58 -17.88
CA LEU A 217 20.53 -24.46 -18.25
C LEU A 217 20.38 -25.88 -17.70
N ASN A 218 19.50 -26.07 -16.73
CA ASN A 218 19.17 -27.36 -16.14
C ASN A 218 17.65 -27.63 -16.27
N ASP A 219 17.26 -28.91 -16.39
CA ASP A 219 15.83 -29.30 -16.51
C ASP A 219 15.13 -29.52 -15.16
N SER A 220 15.90 -29.61 -14.07
CA SER A 220 15.42 -29.86 -12.71
C SER A 220 15.65 -28.68 -11.76
N SER A 221 16.04 -27.52 -12.31
CA SER A 221 16.26 -26.28 -11.56
C SER A 221 14.98 -25.48 -11.35
N GLN A 222 15.04 -24.61 -10.34
CA GLN A 222 14.04 -23.62 -9.94
C GLN A 222 14.62 -22.20 -10.09
N LEU A 223 13.79 -21.17 -9.89
CA LEU A 223 14.23 -19.77 -9.92
C LEU A 223 14.07 -19.12 -8.54
N ALA A 224 15.01 -18.27 -8.19
CA ALA A 224 14.95 -17.38 -7.04
C ALA A 224 15.21 -15.94 -7.50
N VAL A 225 14.30 -15.02 -7.23
CA VAL A 225 14.50 -13.58 -7.46
C VAL A 225 15.20 -13.00 -6.25
N TYR A 226 16.38 -12.41 -6.46
CA TYR A 226 17.10 -11.64 -5.45
C TYR A 226 16.41 -10.29 -5.27
N THR A 227 15.85 -10.07 -4.09
CA THR A 227 15.25 -8.80 -3.68
C THR A 227 16.09 -8.18 -2.57
N LYS A 228 16.59 -6.97 -2.79
CA LYS A 228 17.29 -6.15 -1.78
C LYS A 228 16.32 -5.13 -1.20
N LEU A 229 16.45 -4.88 0.10
CA LEU A 229 15.62 -3.98 0.89
C LEU A 229 16.51 -2.90 1.50
N GLU A 230 16.21 -1.63 1.28
CA GLU A 230 16.96 -0.50 1.83
C GLU A 230 16.03 0.39 2.67
N THR A 231 16.36 0.56 3.95
CA THR A 231 15.69 1.47 4.87
C THR A 231 16.63 1.81 6.03
N ASP A 232 16.43 2.97 6.67
CA ASP A 232 17.16 3.37 7.88
C ASP A 232 16.56 2.78 9.18
N TYR A 233 15.47 2.01 9.06
CA TYR A 233 14.65 1.51 10.17
C TYR A 233 14.67 -0.03 10.25
N GLU A 234 14.10 -0.58 11.33
CA GLU A 234 14.02 -2.04 11.51
C GLU A 234 12.89 -2.62 10.66
N ILE A 235 13.16 -3.75 10.01
CA ILE A 235 12.18 -4.50 9.21
C ILE A 235 11.58 -5.61 10.07
N GLU A 236 10.25 -5.70 10.07
CA GLU A 236 9.49 -6.76 10.74
C GLU A 236 8.78 -7.62 9.67
N GLU A 237 8.83 -8.95 9.81
CA GLU A 237 8.06 -9.88 8.97
C GLU A 237 6.59 -9.88 9.43
N ASP A 238 5.67 -9.89 8.48
CA ASP A 238 4.23 -9.86 8.71
C ASP A 238 3.52 -11.03 8.01
N ASP A 239 2.77 -11.79 8.80
CA ASP A 239 2.00 -12.96 8.36
C ASP A 239 0.50 -12.64 8.19
N GLU A 240 0.04 -11.42 8.49
CA GLU A 240 -1.36 -10.95 8.34
C GLU A 240 -1.35 -9.46 7.98
N THR A 241 -1.44 -9.12 6.69
CA THR A 241 -1.26 -7.74 6.20
C THR A 241 -2.50 -6.87 6.42
N GLU A 242 -2.36 -5.52 6.41
CA GLU A 242 -3.50 -4.59 6.51
C GLU A 242 -4.56 -4.87 5.42
N ASP A 243 -4.13 -5.21 4.22
CA ASP A 243 -5.03 -5.53 3.11
C ASP A 243 -5.78 -6.85 3.34
N GLU A 244 -5.16 -7.84 3.99
CA GLU A 244 -5.88 -9.06 4.40
C GLU A 244 -6.87 -8.77 5.54
N GLU A 245 -6.51 -7.92 6.50
CA GLU A 245 -7.40 -7.51 7.60
C GLU A 245 -8.63 -6.74 7.07
N ASN A 246 -8.43 -5.92 6.05
CA ASN A 246 -9.49 -5.14 5.39
C ASN A 246 -10.26 -5.93 4.32
N GLY A 247 -9.77 -7.11 3.92
CA GLY A 247 -10.40 -7.96 2.92
C GLY A 247 -10.16 -7.54 1.47
N TYR A 248 -9.13 -6.73 1.23
CA TYR A 248 -8.69 -6.28 -0.10
C TYR A 248 -7.92 -7.37 -0.86
N VAL A 249 -7.29 -8.29 -0.12
CA VAL A 249 -6.57 -9.45 -0.67
C VAL A 249 -6.65 -10.65 0.27
N GLU A 250 -6.29 -11.85 -0.21
CA GLU A 250 -6.16 -13.06 0.62
C GLU A 250 -4.83 -13.78 0.34
N ASN A 251 -4.23 -14.39 1.38
CA ASN A 251 -3.00 -15.18 1.34
C ASN A 251 -1.81 -14.33 0.88
N GLU A 252 -1.54 -13.29 1.65
CA GLU A 252 -0.42 -12.38 1.46
C GLU A 252 0.62 -12.60 2.55
N SER A 253 1.88 -12.35 2.23
CA SER A 253 2.93 -12.19 3.23
C SER A 253 3.60 -10.86 3.02
N GLY A 254 4.13 -10.29 4.09
CA GLY A 254 4.66 -8.94 4.05
C GLY A 254 5.90 -8.75 4.88
N ILE A 255 6.50 -7.60 4.65
CA ILE A 255 7.44 -7.00 5.57
C ILE A 255 7.04 -5.55 5.78
N THR A 256 7.25 -5.05 6.98
CA THR A 256 6.93 -3.67 7.33
C THR A 256 8.14 -2.98 7.92
N THR A 257 8.22 -1.67 7.71
CA THR A 257 9.19 -0.78 8.33
C THR A 257 8.47 0.44 8.86
N SER A 258 8.83 0.93 10.04
CA SER A 258 8.07 1.99 10.69
C SER A 258 8.92 3.06 11.38
N THR A 259 8.38 4.28 11.38
CA THR A 259 8.96 5.42 12.08
C THR A 259 7.85 6.36 12.55
N ASN A 260 7.90 6.76 13.83
CA ASN A 260 6.96 7.74 14.41
C ASN A 260 5.46 7.46 14.16
N GLY A 261 5.07 6.19 14.03
CA GLY A 261 3.67 5.78 13.80
C GLY A 261 3.26 5.68 12.33
N PHE A 262 4.17 5.94 11.39
CA PHE A 262 3.98 5.67 9.97
C PHE A 262 4.67 4.37 9.61
N MET A 263 4.06 3.62 8.70
CA MET A 263 4.54 2.33 8.27
C MET A 263 4.56 2.28 6.75
N ALA A 264 5.62 1.73 6.20
CA ALA A 264 5.69 1.31 4.81
C ALA A 264 5.80 -0.21 4.77
N ASP A 265 5.26 -0.81 3.74
CA ASP A 265 5.27 -2.25 3.56
C ASP A 265 5.79 -2.66 2.18
N PHE A 266 6.25 -3.90 2.11
CA PHE A 266 6.45 -4.62 0.86
C PHE A 266 5.81 -5.98 1.04
N THR A 267 4.75 -6.23 0.29
CA THR A 267 3.92 -7.43 0.41
C THR A 267 3.93 -8.21 -0.88
N TRP A 268 3.56 -9.49 -0.81
CA TRP A 268 3.47 -10.37 -1.97
C TRP A 268 2.50 -11.51 -1.72
N ALA A 269 1.82 -11.94 -2.77
CA ALA A 269 0.95 -13.11 -2.71
C ALA A 269 1.76 -14.39 -2.37
N GLU A 270 1.23 -15.25 -1.51
CA GLU A 270 1.86 -16.55 -1.18
C GLU A 270 1.87 -17.53 -2.37
N THR A 271 1.23 -17.16 -3.49
CA THR A 271 1.13 -17.97 -4.70
C THR A 271 1.41 -17.15 -5.96
N ALA A 272 1.88 -17.84 -6.99
CA ALA A 272 2.14 -17.29 -8.32
C ALA A 272 1.42 -18.13 -9.38
N LEU A 273 1.07 -17.51 -10.51
CA LEU A 273 0.55 -18.19 -11.67
C LEU A 273 1.72 -18.71 -12.53
N ILE A 274 1.96 -20.01 -12.47
CA ILE A 274 3.07 -20.68 -13.16
C ILE A 274 2.51 -21.57 -14.28
N ASP A 275 2.81 -21.22 -15.52
CA ASP A 275 2.29 -21.88 -16.73
C ASP A 275 0.75 -22.05 -16.71
N GLY A 276 0.04 -21.07 -16.14
CA GLY A 276 -1.42 -21.06 -15.99
C GLY A 276 -1.94 -21.89 -14.81
N THR A 277 -1.07 -22.34 -13.91
CA THR A 277 -1.43 -23.06 -12.67
C THR A 277 -0.97 -22.26 -11.45
N VAL A 278 -1.88 -22.03 -10.50
CA VAL A 278 -1.53 -21.40 -9.21
C VAL A 278 -0.64 -22.36 -8.41
N MET A 279 0.54 -21.89 -8.01
CA MET A 279 1.51 -22.65 -7.20
C MET A 279 2.04 -21.78 -6.07
N ASN A 280 2.40 -22.40 -4.95
CA ASN A 280 2.99 -21.69 -3.82
C ASN A 280 4.35 -21.10 -4.20
N VAL A 281 4.56 -19.89 -3.71
CA VAL A 281 5.85 -19.19 -3.69
C VAL A 281 6.47 -19.46 -2.31
N SER A 282 7.79 -19.41 -2.23
CA SER A 282 8.50 -19.51 -0.95
C SER A 282 9.49 -18.37 -0.81
N THR A 283 9.70 -17.90 0.41
CA THR A 283 10.65 -16.83 0.69
C THR A 283 11.72 -17.32 1.65
N THR A 284 12.94 -16.78 1.52
CA THR A 284 13.95 -16.94 2.56
C THR A 284 13.70 -15.94 3.68
N PRO A 285 14.12 -16.23 4.92
CA PRO A 285 14.18 -15.22 5.97
C PRO A 285 14.98 -14.00 5.51
N ILE A 286 14.65 -12.84 6.06
CA ILE A 286 15.39 -11.61 5.80
C ILE A 286 16.77 -11.71 6.46
N GLU A 287 17.81 -11.40 5.69
CA GLU A 287 19.19 -11.38 6.15
C GLU A 287 19.89 -10.12 5.65
N THR A 288 20.92 -9.66 6.36
CA THR A 288 21.77 -8.57 5.88
C THR A 288 22.43 -8.94 4.54
N ASP A 289 22.42 -8.03 3.57
CA ASP A 289 23.01 -8.24 2.25
C ASP A 289 24.54 -8.41 2.38
N ASP A 290 25.07 -9.49 1.77
CA ASP A 290 26.49 -9.83 1.86
C ASP A 290 27.41 -8.85 1.12
N ILE A 291 26.85 -8.10 0.18
CA ILE A 291 27.55 -7.14 -0.68
C ILE A 291 27.43 -5.73 -0.09
N ASP A 292 26.29 -5.41 0.51
CA ASP A 292 25.97 -4.10 1.08
C ASP A 292 25.41 -4.21 2.50
N SER A 293 26.27 -4.00 3.50
CA SER A 293 25.92 -4.18 4.92
C SER A 293 24.90 -3.18 5.47
N ASP A 294 24.58 -2.13 4.71
CA ASP A 294 23.60 -1.11 5.07
C ASP A 294 22.21 -1.44 4.49
N SER A 295 22.01 -2.69 4.07
CA SER A 295 20.77 -3.18 3.48
C SER A 295 20.51 -4.63 3.82
N ASP A 296 19.26 -5.03 3.68
CA ASP A 296 18.83 -6.41 3.84
C ASP A 296 18.50 -7.03 2.48
N LYS A 297 18.37 -8.35 2.45
CA LYS A 297 18.01 -9.13 1.27
C LYS A 297 17.08 -10.27 1.64
N MET A 298 16.32 -10.70 0.64
CA MET A 298 15.54 -11.93 0.66
C MET A 298 15.49 -12.52 -0.76
N TYR A 299 15.11 -13.79 -0.85
CA TYR A 299 14.84 -14.45 -2.11
C TYR A 299 13.37 -14.84 -2.20
N ILE A 300 12.71 -14.49 -3.30
CA ILE A 300 11.40 -15.00 -3.65
C ILE A 300 11.60 -16.16 -4.63
N VAL A 301 11.18 -17.36 -4.23
CA VAL A 301 11.49 -18.63 -4.88
C VAL A 301 10.26 -19.17 -5.58
N TYR A 302 10.45 -19.53 -6.85
CA TYR A 302 9.40 -20.04 -7.73
C TYR A 302 9.73 -21.46 -8.18
N PRO A 303 8.74 -22.37 -8.17
CA PRO A 303 8.79 -23.58 -8.96
C PRO A 303 9.13 -23.29 -10.42
N ARG A 304 9.73 -24.27 -11.10
CA ARG A 304 10.06 -24.14 -12.52
C ARG A 304 8.82 -23.86 -13.36
N GLY A 305 8.87 -22.79 -14.16
CA GLY A 305 7.87 -22.47 -15.17
C GLY A 305 8.48 -21.86 -16.43
N THR A 306 7.76 -21.93 -17.54
CA THR A 306 8.08 -21.18 -18.77
C THR A 306 7.53 -19.76 -18.74
N HIS A 307 6.49 -19.52 -17.94
CA HIS A 307 5.89 -18.24 -17.68
C HIS A 307 5.43 -18.21 -16.21
N ILE A 308 5.94 -17.25 -15.46
CA ILE A 308 5.64 -17.04 -14.04
C ILE A 308 5.10 -15.62 -13.91
N TYR A 309 3.95 -15.46 -13.25
CA TYR A 309 3.34 -14.18 -12.92
C TYR A 309 3.10 -14.14 -11.41
N HIS A 310 3.55 -13.08 -10.75
CA HIS A 310 3.47 -12.92 -9.30
C HIS A 310 3.27 -11.45 -8.93
N ASP A 311 2.55 -11.21 -7.84
CA ASP A 311 1.89 -9.94 -7.59
C ASP A 311 2.38 -9.24 -6.30
N PRO A 312 3.66 -8.84 -6.17
CA PRO A 312 4.09 -7.97 -5.07
C PRO A 312 3.42 -6.59 -5.06
N LYS A 313 3.43 -5.93 -3.89
CA LYS A 313 3.04 -4.52 -3.71
C LYS A 313 4.04 -3.80 -2.81
N ILE A 314 4.08 -2.47 -2.92
CA ILE A 314 4.80 -1.58 -2.00
C ILE A 314 3.89 -0.39 -1.69
N GLY A 315 3.75 -0.02 -0.43
CA GLY A 315 2.85 1.07 -0.06
C GLY A 315 3.07 1.63 1.32
N MET A 316 2.14 2.49 1.69
CA MET A 316 2.04 3.09 3.02
C MET A 316 0.83 2.49 3.75
N VAL A 317 1.09 2.00 4.97
CA VAL A 317 0.09 1.35 5.83
C VAL A 317 -0.39 2.33 6.89
N GLY A 318 -1.70 2.28 7.20
CA GLY A 318 -2.32 3.06 8.27
C GLY A 318 -2.41 4.56 8.02
N ILE A 319 -2.33 5.00 6.75
CA ILE A 319 -2.52 6.41 6.37
C ILE A 319 -3.87 6.69 5.69
N LEU A 320 -4.64 5.65 5.39
CA LEU A 320 -6.03 5.81 4.96
C LEU A 320 -6.84 6.39 6.14
N THR A 321 -7.67 7.39 5.86
CA THR A 321 -8.62 7.92 6.83
C THR A 321 -9.59 6.81 7.23
N GLU A 322 -9.79 6.56 8.53
CA GLU A 322 -10.65 5.44 8.99
C GLU A 322 -12.07 5.61 8.45
N ALA A 323 -12.63 4.55 7.86
CA ALA A 323 -14.04 4.52 7.47
C ALA A 323 -14.92 4.95 8.66
N PRO A 324 -16.00 5.73 8.43
CA PRO A 324 -16.88 6.16 9.50
C PRO A 324 -17.42 4.92 10.22
N THR A 325 -16.83 4.60 11.38
CA THR A 325 -17.29 3.44 12.14
C THR A 325 -18.77 3.64 12.45
N PRO A 326 -19.67 2.72 12.03
CA PRO A 326 -21.09 2.89 12.28
C PRO A 326 -21.26 2.98 13.79
N SER A 327 -21.67 4.16 14.25
CA SER A 327 -21.85 4.42 15.67
C SER A 327 -22.75 3.32 16.21
N ILE A 328 -22.29 2.54 17.20
CA ILE A 328 -23.09 1.48 17.85
C ILE A 328 -24.40 2.06 18.44
N LEU A 329 -24.50 3.39 18.57
CA LEU A 329 -25.72 4.10 18.94
C LEU A 329 -26.78 4.17 17.84
N ASP A 330 -26.41 4.11 16.55
CA ASP A 330 -27.33 4.27 15.41
C ASP A 330 -27.90 2.93 14.93
N SER A 331 -27.20 1.83 15.19
CA SER A 331 -27.64 0.46 14.81
C SER A 331 -28.63 -0.20 15.79
N ILE A 332 -29.12 0.52 16.81
CA ILE A 332 -30.18 0.00 17.70
C ILE A 332 -31.52 0.71 17.41
N PRO A 333 -32.35 0.17 16.49
CA PRO A 333 -33.67 0.72 16.23
C PRO A 333 -34.51 0.71 17.50
N GLY A 334 -34.86 1.90 17.99
CA GLY A 334 -35.75 2.10 19.13
C GLY A 334 -35.11 2.28 20.51
N PHE A 335 -33.81 2.56 20.63
CA PHE A 335 -33.20 2.96 21.90
C PHE A 335 -33.11 4.49 22.06
N PRO A 336 -34.06 5.16 22.76
CA PRO A 336 -33.93 6.58 23.01
C PRO A 336 -32.74 6.85 23.94
N VAL A 337 -31.81 7.69 23.50
CA VAL A 337 -30.57 8.17 24.17
C VAL A 337 -30.73 8.50 25.67
N TRP A 338 -31.95 8.80 26.12
CA TRP A 338 -32.29 9.03 27.53
C TRP A 338 -32.12 7.81 28.46
N THR A 339 -32.03 6.58 27.96
CA THR A 339 -31.83 5.38 28.82
C THR A 339 -30.42 5.32 29.44
N LEU A 340 -29.40 5.89 28.79
CA LEU A 340 -28.05 6.00 29.36
C LEU A 340 -28.01 6.95 30.58
N PHE A 341 -28.83 8.00 30.58
CA PHE A 341 -29.02 8.85 31.77
C PHE A 341 -29.81 8.18 32.90
N ALA A 342 -30.63 7.17 32.61
CA ALA A 342 -31.36 6.42 33.63
C ALA A 342 -30.45 5.46 34.42
N PHE A 343 -29.42 4.90 33.79
CA PHE A 343 -28.46 4.02 34.47
C PHE A 343 -27.52 4.78 35.42
N SER A 344 -27.09 5.99 35.06
CA SER A 344 -26.25 6.82 35.96
C SER A 344 -27.03 7.30 37.19
N ALA A 345 -28.31 7.64 37.05
CA ALA A 345 -29.18 8.00 38.18
C ALA A 345 -29.45 6.82 39.13
N ALA A 346 -29.60 5.60 38.62
CA ALA A 346 -29.81 4.40 39.43
C ALA A 346 -28.58 4.03 40.29
N ILE A 347 -27.37 4.22 39.75
CA ILE A 347 -26.12 3.99 40.48
C ILE A 347 -25.93 5.04 41.59
N ILE A 348 -26.23 6.31 41.33
CA ILE A 348 -26.17 7.38 42.34
C ILE A 348 -27.21 7.15 43.45
N ALA A 349 -28.43 6.69 43.13
CA ALA A 349 -29.45 6.35 44.11
C ALA A 349 -29.07 5.13 44.97
N MET A 350 -28.44 4.10 44.39
CA MET A 350 -27.94 2.94 45.14
C MET A 350 -26.79 3.29 46.09
N ILE A 351 -25.87 4.17 45.68
CA ILE A 351 -24.78 4.67 46.54
C ILE A 351 -25.34 5.52 47.68
N GLY A 352 -26.37 6.34 47.42
CA GLY A 352 -27.08 7.13 48.43
C GLY A 352 -27.79 6.27 49.49
N LEU A 353 -28.49 5.21 49.08
CA LEU A 353 -29.21 4.30 49.98
C LEU A 353 -28.27 3.44 50.85
N LYS A 354 -27.11 3.04 50.32
CA LYS A 354 -26.08 2.28 51.08
C LYS A 354 -25.46 3.13 52.19
N ARG A 355 -25.34 4.45 51.99
CA ARG A 355 -24.76 5.38 52.99
C ARG A 355 -25.67 5.64 54.19
N ASN A 356 -27.00 5.50 54.02
CA ASN A 356 -27.98 5.75 55.09
C ASN A 356 -28.16 4.55 56.03
N LYS A 357 -27.81 3.33 55.59
CA LYS A 357 -27.88 2.11 56.43
C LYS A 357 -26.76 1.99 57.46
N ASN A 358 -25.67 2.74 57.32
CA ASN A 358 -24.52 2.73 58.23
C ASN A 358 -24.58 3.84 59.31
N ARG A 359 -25.75 4.45 59.52
CA ARG A 359 -25.95 5.57 60.46
C ARG A 359 -26.97 5.27 61.57
N VAL A 360 -27.20 4.00 61.90
CA VAL A 360 -27.98 3.56 63.07
C VAL A 360 -27.07 2.86 64.05
#